data_AF-A0A5D0TK22-F1
#
_entry.id   AF-A0A5D0TK22-F1
#
_cell.length_a   1.000
_cell.length_b   1.000
_cell.length_c   1.000
_cell.angle_alpha   90.00
_cell.angle_beta   90.00
_cell.angle_gamma   90.00
#
_symmetry.space_group_name_H-M   'P 1'
#
loop_
_entity.id
_entity.type
_entity.pdbx_description
1 polymer ?
#
loop_
_entity_poly.entity_id
_entity_poly.type
_entity_poly.pdbx_seq_one_letter_code
_entity_poly.pdbx_strand_id
1 'polypeptide(L)'
;MVIYLLLELSIIGVSLSCLYILIFKHYPGGIIVPVYFAMYMYQPGRIIGTLSTALIIVFAYKLLSKKLLIFGRRRFVFLLVLSVFVTLVINLLINTYSLETVGYRTLGAIIPGLLGNNITRQGFVVTLFSLFIVSVLTFFSYRLVFIL
;
A
#
# COMPACT_ATOMS: atom_id res chain seq x y z
N MET A 1 -13.19 -12.98 17.55
CA MET A 1 -12.97 -11.56 17.88
C MET A 1 -12.09 -10.83 16.86
N VAL A 2 -10.83 -11.27 16.63
CA VAL A 2 -9.89 -10.60 15.69
C VAL A 2 -10.41 -10.52 14.24
N ILE A 3 -11.06 -11.58 13.75
CA ILE A 3 -11.59 -11.60 12.36
C ILE A 3 -12.68 -10.54 12.14
N TYR A 4 -13.55 -10.32 13.14
CA TYR A 4 -14.61 -9.31 13.05
C TYR A 4 -14.02 -7.88 13.00
N LEU A 5 -13.03 -7.61 13.85
CA LEU A 5 -12.28 -6.34 13.87
C LEU A 5 -11.66 -6.03 12.49
N LEU A 6 -11.07 -7.04 11.85
CA LEU A 6 -10.50 -6.91 10.50
C LEU A 6 -11.57 -6.59 9.46
N LEU A 7 -12.74 -7.22 9.57
CA LEU A 7 -13.84 -7.04 8.63
C LEU A 7 -14.45 -5.65 8.75
N GLU A 8 -14.72 -5.18 9.97
CA GLU A 8 -15.25 -3.84 10.25
C GLU A 8 -14.34 -2.73 9.72
N LEU A 9 -13.03 -2.82 10.03
CA LEU A 9 -12.05 -1.84 9.58
C LEU A 9 -11.88 -1.87 8.04
N SER A 10 -11.96 -3.06 7.43
CA SER A 10 -11.95 -3.21 5.97
C SER A 10 -13.18 -2.60 5.32
N ILE A 11 -14.38 -2.80 5.87
CA ILE A 11 -15.61 -2.21 5.36
C ILE A 11 -15.53 -0.68 5.41
N ILE A 12 -15.15 -0.12 6.55
CA ILE A 12 -15.02 1.34 6.72
C ILE A 12 -13.98 1.89 5.75
N GLY A 13 -12.79 1.30 5.72
CA GLY A 13 -11.68 1.85 4.94
C GLY A 13 -11.88 1.70 3.43
N VAL A 14 -12.47 0.60 2.96
CA VAL A 14 -12.86 0.45 1.55
C VAL A 14 -13.94 1.46 1.18
N SER A 15 -14.94 1.66 2.05
CA SER A 15 -16.02 2.62 1.81
C SER A 15 -15.49 4.06 1.72
N LEU A 16 -14.63 4.46 2.66
CA LEU A 16 -13.98 5.77 2.65
C LEU A 16 -13.05 5.94 1.45
N SER A 17 -12.31 4.90 1.07
CA SER A 17 -11.49 4.92 -0.15
C SER A 17 -12.34 5.12 -1.40
N CYS A 18 -13.49 4.44 -1.49
CA CYS A 18 -14.42 4.59 -2.60
C CYS A 18 -15.03 6.00 -2.65
N LEU A 19 -15.47 6.53 -1.51
CA LEU A 19 -16.01 7.88 -1.38
C LEU A 19 -14.96 8.93 -1.76
N TYR A 20 -13.72 8.77 -1.31
CA TYR A 20 -12.61 9.65 -1.68
C TYR A 20 -12.36 9.63 -3.20
N ILE A 21 -12.33 8.44 -3.82
CA ILE A 21 -12.19 8.30 -5.28
C ILE A 21 -13.37 8.97 -6.00
N LEU A 22 -14.59 8.86 -5.47
CA LEU A 22 -15.77 9.47 -6.08
C LEU A 22 -15.65 11.00 -6.13
N ILE A 23 -15.21 11.61 -5.03
CA ILE A 23 -15.08 13.07 -4.86
C ILE A 23 -13.84 13.61 -5.60
N PHE A 24 -12.67 13.06 -5.30
CA PHE A 24 -11.39 13.62 -5.74
C PHE A 24 -10.86 13.02 -7.04
N LYS A 25 -11.44 11.92 -7.54
CA LYS A 25 -10.97 11.17 -8.72
C LYS A 25 -9.52 10.66 -8.63
N HIS A 26 -8.95 10.61 -7.42
CA HIS A 26 -7.61 10.11 -7.15
C HIS A 26 -7.67 8.81 -6.33
N TYR A 27 -6.80 7.86 -6.63
CA TYR A 27 -6.76 6.59 -5.91
C TYR A 27 -5.78 6.65 -4.72
N PRO A 28 -6.19 6.32 -3.49
CA PRO A 28 -5.33 6.43 -2.31
C PRO A 28 -4.33 5.26 -2.21
N GLY A 29 -3.47 5.07 -3.21
CA GLY A 29 -2.54 3.92 -3.30
C GLY A 29 -3.19 2.59 -3.69
N GLY A 30 -4.52 2.52 -3.68
CA GLY A 30 -5.37 1.39 -4.08
C GLY A 30 -6.51 1.27 -3.07
N ILE A 31 -7.68 0.76 -3.45
CA ILE A 31 -8.87 0.82 -2.58
C ILE A 31 -8.63 0.13 -1.22
N ILE A 32 -7.85 -0.96 -1.21
CA ILE A 32 -7.53 -1.69 0.01
C ILE A 32 -6.31 -1.14 0.76
N VAL A 33 -5.48 -0.31 0.14
CA VAL A 33 -4.18 0.08 0.71
C VAL A 33 -4.32 0.94 1.99
N PRO A 34 -5.22 1.94 2.04
CA PRO A 34 -5.46 2.73 3.26
C PRO A 34 -5.93 1.90 4.44
N VAL A 35 -6.66 0.80 4.18
CA VAL A 35 -7.13 -0.14 5.19
C VAL A 35 -5.95 -0.75 5.94
N TYR A 36 -4.97 -1.27 5.21
CA TYR A 36 -3.77 -1.86 5.80
C TYR A 36 -2.90 -0.80 6.49
N PHE A 37 -2.81 0.41 5.94
CA PHE A 37 -2.08 1.50 6.59
C PHE A 37 -2.73 1.92 7.91
N ALA A 38 -4.07 2.01 7.95
CA ALA A 38 -4.83 2.28 9.17
C ALA A 38 -4.67 1.16 10.21
N MET A 39 -4.70 -0.11 9.77
CA MET A 39 -4.52 -1.27 10.66
C MET A 39 -3.14 -1.27 11.34
N TYR A 40 -2.10 -0.90 10.61
CA TYR A 40 -0.72 -0.89 11.09
C TYR A 40 -0.23 0.52 11.47
N MET A 41 -1.15 1.45 11.79
CA MET A 41 -0.81 2.84 12.10
C MET A 41 0.12 2.99 13.32
N TYR A 42 0.05 2.04 14.27
CA TYR A 42 0.95 1.97 15.43
C TYR A 42 2.31 1.31 15.15
N GLN A 43 2.54 0.81 13.92
CA GLN A 43 3.77 0.13 13.53
C GLN A 43 4.43 0.87 12.36
N PRO A 44 5.05 2.05 12.61
CA PRO A 44 5.58 2.91 11.56
C PRO A 44 6.66 2.24 10.71
N GLY A 45 7.44 1.31 11.27
CA GLY A 45 8.43 0.52 10.54
C GLY A 45 7.84 -0.24 9.35
N ARG A 46 6.60 -0.76 9.49
CA ARG A 46 5.92 -1.46 8.39
C ARG A 46 5.40 -0.53 7.31
N ILE A 47 4.93 0.65 7.70
CA ILE A 47 4.50 1.71 6.79
C ILE A 47 5.69 2.16 5.94
N ILE A 48 6.81 2.48 6.59
CA ILE A 48 8.05 2.90 5.92
C ILE A 48 8.56 1.78 5.01
N GLY A 49 8.61 0.54 5.50
CA GLY A 49 9.04 -0.62 4.71
C GLY A 49 8.18 -0.87 3.47
N THR A 50 6.88 -0.60 3.55
CA THR A 50 5.98 -0.73 2.39
C THR A 50 6.17 0.41 1.39
N LEU A 51 6.33 1.64 1.86
CA LEU A 51 6.57 2.79 1.01
C LEU A 51 7.91 2.70 0.27
N SER A 52 8.97 2.30 0.96
CA SER A 52 10.29 2.08 0.35
C SER A 52 10.25 0.94 -0.66
N THR A 53 9.59 -0.17 -0.33
CA THR A 53 9.40 -1.30 -1.27
C THR A 53 8.66 -0.84 -2.52
N ALA A 54 7.59 -0.05 -2.38
CA ALA A 54 6.84 0.48 -3.52
C ALA A 54 7.70 1.42 -4.39
N LEU A 55 8.55 2.25 -3.79
CA LEU A 55 9.48 3.09 -4.52
C LEU A 55 10.52 2.27 -5.30
N ILE A 56 11.06 1.21 -4.70
CA ILE A 56 11.97 0.27 -5.37
C ILE A 56 11.27 -0.37 -6.59
N ILE A 57 10.02 -0.81 -6.42
CA ILE A 57 9.21 -1.39 -7.50
C ILE A 57 8.99 -0.38 -8.63
N VAL A 58 8.64 0.87 -8.29
CA VAL A 58 8.45 1.95 -9.28
C VAL A 58 9.74 2.24 -10.04
N PHE A 59 10.86 2.29 -9.34
CA PHE A 59 12.17 2.52 -9.95
C PHE A 59 12.56 1.37 -10.89
N ALA A 60 12.45 0.13 -10.42
CA ALA A 60 12.70 -1.06 -11.22
C ALA A 60 11.78 -1.10 -12.45
N TYR A 61 10.49 -0.80 -12.29
CA TYR A 61 9.55 -0.70 -13.41
C TYR A 61 10.01 0.34 -14.44
N LYS A 62 10.43 1.54 -14.03
CA LYS A 62 10.90 2.59 -14.96
C LYS A 62 12.16 2.16 -15.74
N LEU A 63 13.03 1.34 -15.16
CA LEU A 63 14.20 0.79 -15.84
C LEU A 63 13.80 -0.30 -16.83
N LEU A 64 12.93 -1.23 -16.41
CA LEU A 64 12.52 -2.38 -17.23
C LEU A 64 11.53 -1.99 -18.34
N SER A 65 10.67 -1.00 -18.11
CA SER A 65 9.66 -0.55 -19.08
C SER A 65 10.27 0.03 -20.35
N LYS A 66 11.49 0.58 -20.26
CA LYS A 66 12.25 1.05 -21.43
C LYS A 66 12.61 -0.09 -22.40
N LYS A 67 12.81 -1.31 -21.88
CA LYS A 67 13.21 -2.49 -22.67
C LYS A 67 12.02 -3.35 -23.09
N LEU A 68 10.97 -3.42 -22.28
CA LEU A 68 9.89 -4.41 -22.41
C LEU A 68 8.58 -3.87 -23.05
N LEU A 69 8.55 -2.62 -23.53
CA LEU A 69 7.36 -1.97 -24.12
C LEU A 69 6.07 -2.21 -23.31
N ILE A 70 6.16 -2.05 -21.99
CA ILE A 70 5.03 -2.34 -21.07
C ILE A 70 4.13 -1.11 -20.99
N PHE A 71 3.12 -1.06 -21.87
CA PHE A 71 2.13 0.01 -21.93
C PHE A 71 0.72 -0.44 -21.53
N GLY A 72 -0.08 0.50 -21.04
CA GLY A 72 -1.52 0.30 -20.77
C GLY A 72 -1.82 -0.70 -19.65
N ARG A 73 -2.77 -1.62 -19.89
CA ARG A 73 -3.28 -2.57 -18.88
C ARG A 73 -2.24 -3.58 -18.39
N ARG A 74 -1.22 -3.90 -19.21
CA ARG A 74 -0.14 -4.85 -18.87
C ARG A 74 0.76 -4.35 -17.74
N ARG A 75 0.87 -3.02 -17.59
CA ARG A 75 1.62 -2.36 -16.52
C ARG A 75 1.16 -2.78 -15.14
N PHE A 76 -0.16 -2.83 -14.93
CA PHE A 76 -0.74 -3.15 -13.64
C PHE A 76 -0.31 -4.55 -13.19
N VAL A 77 -0.52 -5.55 -14.05
CA VAL A 77 -0.14 -6.95 -13.78
C VAL A 77 1.37 -7.06 -13.56
N PHE A 78 2.17 -6.40 -14.39
CA PHE A 78 3.62 -6.42 -14.23
C PHE A 78 4.08 -5.85 -12.88
N LEU A 79 3.51 -4.72 -12.45
CA LEU A 79 3.82 -4.12 -11.15
C LEU A 79 3.40 -5.01 -9.99
N LEU A 80 2.27 -5.72 -10.11
CA LEU A 80 1.84 -6.70 -9.10
C LEU A 80 2.83 -7.88 -9.01
N VAL A 81 3.23 -8.46 -10.14
CA VAL A 81 4.18 -9.59 -10.16
C VAL A 81 5.55 -9.14 -9.64
N LEU A 82 6.04 -7.99 -10.09
CA LEU A 82 7.29 -7.40 -9.62
C LEU A 82 7.24 -7.12 -8.12
N SER A 83 6.10 -6.65 -7.62
CA SER A 83 5.87 -6.42 -6.19
C SER A 83 6.00 -7.69 -5.36
N VAL A 84 5.40 -8.78 -5.81
CA VAL A 84 5.51 -10.07 -5.13
C VAL A 84 6.95 -10.53 -5.10
N PHE A 85 7.65 -10.47 -6.24
CA PHE A 85 9.06 -10.87 -6.34
C PHE A 85 9.97 -10.02 -5.44
N VAL A 86 9.87 -8.70 -5.51
CA VAL A 86 10.68 -7.77 -4.70
C VAL A 86 10.38 -7.95 -3.21
N THR A 87 9.11 -8.12 -2.83
CA THR A 87 8.74 -8.33 -1.42
C THR A 87 9.31 -9.65 -0.89
N LEU A 88 9.34 -10.71 -1.69
CA LEU A 88 9.98 -11.98 -1.30
C LEU A 88 11.47 -11.79 -1.06
N VAL A 89 12.18 -11.14 -1.98
CA VAL A 89 13.62 -10.85 -1.83
C VAL A 89 13.89 -10.01 -0.58
N ILE A 90 13.11 -8.95 -0.35
CA ILE A 90 13.25 -8.08 0.82
C ILE A 90 13.01 -8.87 2.12
N ASN A 91 11.97 -9.71 2.17
CA ASN A 91 11.70 -10.52 3.36
C ASN A 91 12.82 -11.52 3.67
N LEU A 92 13.42 -12.14 2.63
CA LEU A 92 14.58 -13.01 2.81
C LEU A 92 15.75 -12.24 3.42
N LEU A 93 16.07 -11.06 2.86
CA LEU A 93 17.15 -10.20 3.37
C LEU A 93 16.89 -9.76 4.81
N ILE A 94 15.68 -9.31 5.14
CA ILE A 94 15.30 -8.88 6.49
C ILE A 94 15.54 -10.01 7.51
N ASN A 95 15.14 -11.24 7.16
CA ASN A 95 15.33 -12.39 8.04
C ASN A 95 16.82 -12.73 8.20
N THR A 96 17.60 -12.73 7.11
CA THR A 96 19.05 -12.98 7.16
C THR A 96 19.80 -11.97 8.02
N TYR A 97 19.44 -10.69 7.94
CA TYR A 97 20.10 -9.61 8.71
C TYR A 97 19.42 -9.30 10.05
N SER A 98 18.44 -10.11 10.48
CA SER A 98 17.70 -9.91 11.74
C SER A 98 17.07 -8.51 11.91
N LEU A 99 16.71 -7.87 10.80
CA LEU A 99 16.10 -6.53 10.77
C LEU A 99 14.64 -6.52 11.23
N GLU A 100 14.07 -7.70 11.54
CA GLU A 100 12.72 -7.83 12.09
C GLU A 100 12.53 -7.06 13.40
N THR A 101 13.60 -6.92 14.19
CA THR A 101 13.62 -6.17 15.45
C THR A 101 13.29 -4.69 15.27
N VAL A 102 13.54 -4.13 14.08
CA VAL A 102 13.23 -2.73 13.72
C VAL A 102 11.79 -2.59 13.22
N GLY A 103 11.02 -3.68 13.14
CA GLY A 103 9.65 -3.69 12.63
C GLY A 103 9.55 -3.40 11.13
N TYR A 104 10.67 -3.50 10.40
CA TYR A 104 10.74 -3.24 8.97
C TYR A 104 10.21 -4.46 8.21
N ARG A 105 8.92 -4.46 7.90
CA ARG A 105 8.26 -5.53 7.15
C ARG A 105 7.18 -4.99 6.24
N THR A 106 7.19 -5.43 4.99
CA THR A 106 6.24 -5.00 3.98
C THR A 106 4.82 -5.50 4.30
N LEU A 107 3.83 -4.61 4.19
CA LEU A 107 2.42 -4.93 4.37
C LEU A 107 1.93 -5.76 3.19
N GLY A 108 2.05 -7.08 3.27
CA GLY A 108 1.65 -7.97 2.18
C GLY A 108 2.48 -7.81 0.89
N ALA A 109 2.40 -8.81 0.02
CA ALA A 109 3.21 -8.84 -1.20
C ALA A 109 2.61 -8.01 -2.36
N ILE A 110 1.30 -7.72 -2.31
CA ILE A 110 0.54 -7.08 -3.39
C ILE A 110 0.42 -5.55 -3.18
N ILE A 111 0.37 -5.11 -1.93
CA ILE A 111 0.13 -3.70 -1.55
C ILE A 111 1.16 -2.74 -2.14
N PRO A 112 2.48 -2.97 -2.06
CA PRO A 112 3.43 -2.02 -2.63
C PRO A 112 3.36 -1.98 -4.17
N GLY A 113 2.87 -3.04 -4.82
CA GLY A 113 2.57 -3.07 -6.26
C GLY A 113 1.35 -2.22 -6.64
N LEU A 114 0.27 -2.29 -5.86
CA LEU A 114 -0.89 -1.40 -6.02
C LEU A 114 -0.47 0.06 -5.85
N LEU A 115 0.29 0.34 -4.79
CA LEU A 115 0.80 1.66 -4.47
C LEU A 115 1.72 2.17 -5.58
N GLY A 116 2.66 1.34 -6.03
CA GLY A 116 3.58 1.65 -7.13
C GLY A 116 2.85 1.91 -8.45
N ASN A 117 1.78 1.17 -8.75
CA ASN A 117 0.94 1.42 -9.91
C ASN A 117 0.26 2.78 -9.85
N ASN A 118 -0.25 3.17 -8.69
CA ASN A 118 -0.90 4.48 -8.55
C ASN A 118 0.12 5.62 -8.58
N ILE A 119 1.27 5.49 -7.92
CA ILE A 119 2.39 6.45 -8.01
C ILE A 119 2.78 6.69 -9.47
N THR A 120 2.85 5.62 -10.26
CA THR A 120 3.23 5.72 -11.66
C THR A 120 2.11 6.26 -12.55
N ARG A 121 0.83 6.24 -12.12
CA ARG A 121 -0.32 6.77 -12.87
C ARG A 121 -0.60 8.24 -12.57
N GLN A 122 -0.62 8.62 -11.29
CA GLN A 122 -1.07 9.96 -10.84
C GLN A 122 0.02 10.74 -10.09
N GLY A 123 1.23 10.19 -9.97
CA GLY A 123 2.35 10.82 -9.29
C GLY A 123 2.49 10.41 -7.83
N PHE A 124 3.71 10.56 -7.32
CA PHE A 124 4.09 10.18 -5.95
C PHE A 124 3.35 11.02 -4.90
N VAL A 125 3.39 12.34 -5.06
CA VAL A 125 2.83 13.32 -4.11
C VAL A 125 1.32 13.10 -3.94
N VAL A 126 0.58 13.07 -5.05
CA VAL A 126 -0.88 12.88 -5.05
C VAL A 126 -1.28 11.55 -4.42
N THR A 127 -0.54 10.47 -4.71
CA THR A 127 -0.82 9.15 -4.15
C THR A 127 -0.60 9.10 -2.64
N LEU A 128 0.49 9.69 -2.15
CA LEU A 128 0.81 9.70 -0.73
C LEU A 128 -0.16 10.56 0.08
N PHE A 129 -0.50 11.76 -0.38
CA PHE A 129 -1.48 12.61 0.30
C PHE A 129 -2.85 11.93 0.36
N SER A 130 -3.31 11.37 -0.76
CA SER A 130 -4.57 10.62 -0.81
C SER A 130 -4.56 9.42 0.13
N LEU A 131 -3.47 8.64 0.13
CA LEU A 131 -3.30 7.52 1.04
C LEU A 131 -3.32 7.96 2.50
N PHE A 132 -2.58 9.01 2.84
CA PHE A 132 -2.48 9.51 4.21
C PHE A 132 -3.86 9.95 4.72
N ILE A 133 -4.55 10.81 3.97
CA ILE A 133 -5.89 11.31 4.33
C ILE A 133 -6.85 10.15 4.57
N VAL A 134 -6.95 9.21 3.63
CA VAL A 134 -7.90 8.11 3.73
C VAL A 134 -7.52 7.13 4.85
N SER A 135 -6.23 6.88 5.07
CA SER A 135 -5.77 5.99 6.16
C SER A 135 -6.09 6.59 7.53
N VAL A 136 -5.82 7.89 7.71
CA VAL A 136 -6.13 8.62 8.94
C VAL A 136 -7.64 8.64 9.19
N LEU A 137 -8.44 8.98 8.18
CA LEU A 137 -9.90 8.96 8.28
C LEU A 137 -10.43 7.57 8.63
N THR A 138 -9.90 6.52 8.01
CA THR A 138 -10.28 5.13 8.30
C THR A 138 -9.99 4.77 9.74
N PHE A 139 -8.79 5.10 10.22
CA PHE A 139 -8.37 4.82 11.58
C PHE A 139 -9.23 5.54 12.63
N PHE A 140 -9.47 6.85 12.45
CA PHE A 140 -10.28 7.63 13.39
C PHE A 140 -11.75 7.22 13.35
N SER A 141 -12.32 6.97 12.17
CA SER A 141 -13.70 6.50 12.05
C SER A 141 -13.89 5.17 12.76
N TYR A 142 -12.95 4.24 12.60
CA TYR A 142 -12.99 2.96 13.31
C TYR A 142 -12.91 3.13 14.83
N ARG A 143 -11.96 3.95 15.32
CA ARG A 143 -11.79 4.23 16.75
C ARG A 143 -13.01 4.90 17.37
N LEU A 144 -13.71 5.74 16.63
CA LEU A 144 -14.89 6.46 17.11
C LEU A 144 -16.12 5.55 17.23
N VAL A 145 -16.29 4.60 16.30
CA VAL A 145 -17.50 3.75 16.26
C VAL A 145 -17.42 2.55 17.20
N PHE A 146 -16.23 1.96 17.38
CA PHE A 146 -16.09 0.65 18.02
C PHE A 146 -15.35 0.67 19.37
N ILE A 147 -14.68 1.78 19.70
CA ILE A 147 -13.83 1.87 20.90
C ILE A 147 -14.31 2.96 21.88
N LEU A 148 -15.22 3.86 21.46
CA LEU A 148 -16.11 4.58 22.38
C LEU A 148 -17.24 3.66 22.85
#